data_AF-A0A397YXY6-F1
#
_entry.id   AF-A0A397YXY6-F1
#
_cell.length_a   1.000
_cell.length_b   1.000
_cell.length_c   1.000
_cell.angle_alpha   90.00
_cell.angle_beta   90.00
_cell.angle_gamma   90.00
#
_symmetry.space_group_name_H-M   'P 1'
#
loop_
_entity.id
_entity.type
_entity.pdbx_description
1 polymer ?
#
loop_
_entity_poly.entity_id
_entity_poly.type
_entity_poly.pdbx_seq_one_letter_code
_entity_poly.pdbx_strand_id
1 'polypeptide(L)' 'FWDTAPHYGGTKDLWDALRAAAEADISLAQAIVDSAGVIVQNNDLTTCYDERGAKYELPKYVLSEPTNLVEES' A
#
# COMPACT_ATOMS: atom_id res chain seq x y z
N PHE A 1 -0.52 10.83 -6.87
CA PHE A 1 -1.19 9.94 -5.90
C PHE A 1 -0.70 10.23 -4.48
N TRP A 2 0.59 10.03 -4.19
CA TRP A 2 1.17 10.32 -2.87
C TRP A 2 1.06 11.78 -2.40
N ASP A 3 0.98 12.73 -3.33
CA ASP A 3 0.79 14.15 -3.01
C ASP A 3 -0.65 14.48 -2.53
N THR A 4 -1.65 13.75 -3.02
CA THR A 4 -3.06 13.90 -2.62
C THR A 4 -3.47 12.94 -1.51
N ALA A 5 -2.64 11.93 -1.23
CA ALA A 5 -2.80 10.97 -0.15
C ALA A 5 -3.10 11.58 1.23
N PRO A 6 -2.42 12.65 1.70
CA PRO A 6 -2.76 13.27 2.98
C PRO A 6 -4.17 13.88 3.04
N HIS A 7 -4.85 14.08 1.89
CA HIS A 7 -6.25 14.52 1.87
C HIS A 7 -7.26 13.39 2.15
N TYR A 8 -6.85 12.12 2.04
CA TYR A 8 -7.73 10.96 2.29
C TYR A 8 -7.78 10.54 3.76
N GLY A 9 -7.05 11.25 4.63
CA GLY A 9 -6.91 10.93 6.05
C GLY A 9 -5.67 10.09 6.35
N GLY A 10 -5.34 9.96 7.65
CA GLY A 10 -4.16 9.24 8.11
C GLY A 10 -2.95 10.12 8.44
N THR A 11 -1.94 9.55 9.09
CA THR A 11 -0.65 10.23 9.38
C THR A 11 0.31 10.09 8.21
N LYS A 12 1.17 11.09 8.04
CA LYS A 12 2.19 11.10 6.99
C LYS A 12 3.17 9.93 7.13
N ASP A 13 3.44 9.49 8.36
CA ASP A 13 4.27 8.33 8.67
C ASP A 13 3.70 7.03 8.09
N LEU A 14 2.39 6.80 8.21
CA LEU A 14 1.74 5.64 7.59
C LEU A 14 1.79 5.70 6.06
N TRP A 15 1.56 6.89 5.50
CA TRP A 15 1.65 7.09 4.05
C TRP A 15 3.06 6.83 3.51
N ASP A 16 4.09 7.18 4.28
CA ASP A 16 5.48 6.89 3.94
C ASP A 16 5.77 5.38 4.00
N ALA A 17 5.29 4.69 5.05
CA ALA A 17 5.39 3.24 5.16
C ALA A 17 4.66 2.51 4.01
N LEU A 18 3.43 2.92 3.68
CA LEU A 18 2.68 2.37 2.55
C LEU A 18 3.40 2.60 1.21
N ARG A 19 4.09 3.73 1.07
CA ARG A 19 4.90 4.01 -0.11
C ARG A 19 6.11 3.10 -0.19
N ALA A 20 6.86 2.96 0.90
CA ALA A 20 7.97 2.02 0.98
C ALA A 20 7.52 0.58 0.71
N ALA A 21 6.33 0.20 1.20
CA ALA A 21 5.71 -1.09 0.93
C ALA A 21 5.31 -1.26 -0.55
N ALA A 22 4.81 -0.21 -1.19
CA ALA A 22 4.44 -0.23 -2.62
C ALA A 22 5.66 -0.34 -3.55
N GLU A 23 6.82 0.20 -3.14
CA GLU A 23 8.08 0.12 -3.89
C GLU A 23 8.84 -1.20 -3.61
N ALA A 24 8.39 -2.02 -2.66
CA ALA A 24 9.05 -3.25 -2.24
C ALA A 24 8.29 -4.51 -2.65
N ASP A 25 8.95 -5.67 -2.58
CA ASP A 25 8.31 -6.97 -2.83
C ASP A 25 7.18 -7.25 -1.84
N ILE A 26 6.20 -8.07 -2.25
CA ILE A 26 5.03 -8.46 -1.43
C ILE A 26 5.42 -8.88 -0.01
N SER A 27 6.48 -9.68 0.14
CA SER A 27 6.99 -10.14 1.44
C SER A 27 7.54 -9.00 2.29
N LEU A 28 8.25 -8.05 1.67
CA LEU A 28 8.83 -6.90 2.36
C LEU A 28 7.74 -5.87 2.72
N ALA A 29 6.80 -5.68 1.81
CA ALA A 29 5.66 -4.81 1.98
C ALA A 29 4.80 -5.24 3.18
N GLN A 30 4.55 -6.55 3.33
CA GLN A 30 3.91 -7.14 4.51
C GLN A 30 4.67 -6.83 5.80
N ALA A 31 6.00 -6.88 5.80
CA ALA A 31 6.80 -6.55 6.98
C ALA A 31 6.75 -5.04 7.32
N ILE A 32 6.72 -4.17 6.30
CA ILE A 32 6.65 -2.71 6.48
C ILE A 32 5.29 -2.30 7.05
N VAL A 33 4.19 -2.83 6.49
CA VAL A 33 2.82 -2.52 6.98
C VAL A 33 2.59 -3.08 8.37
N ASP A 34 3.06 -4.30 8.67
CA ASP A 34 3.01 -4.87 10.02
C ASP A 34 3.78 -4.02 11.03
N SER A 35 5.00 -3.57 10.66
CA SER A 35 5.80 -2.67 11.49
C SER A 35 5.15 -1.29 11.70
N ALA A 36 4.33 -0.84 10.75
CA ALA A 36 3.62 0.42 10.82
C ALA A 36 2.26 0.32 11.56
N GLY A 37 1.83 -0.88 11.99
CA GLY A 37 0.51 -1.09 12.60
C GLY A 37 -0.63 -1.08 11.57
N VAL A 38 -0.32 -1.34 10.30
CA VAL A 38 -1.27 -1.35 9.19
C VAL A 38 -1.75 -2.76 8.92
N ILE A 39 -3.06 -2.94 9.00
CA ILE A 39 -3.79 -4.18 8.74
C ILE A 39 -4.15 -4.22 7.25
N VAL A 40 -3.52 -5.13 6.51
CA VAL A 40 -3.87 -5.35 5.10
C VAL A 40 -5.07 -6.30 5.03
N GLN A 41 -6.16 -5.86 4.39
CA GLN A 41 -7.38 -6.68 4.30
C GLN A 41 -7.31 -7.72 3.19
N ASN A 42 -6.61 -7.42 2.09
CA ASN A 42 -6.46 -8.30 0.94
C ASN A 42 -5.00 -8.72 0.77
N ASN A 43 -4.76 -9.85 0.10
CA ASN A 43 -3.38 -10.25 -0.25
C ASN A 43 -2.68 -9.21 -1.15
N ASP A 44 -3.49 -8.39 -1.82
CA ASP A 44 -3.07 -7.20 -2.54
C ASP A 44 -3.17 -5.99 -1.59
N LEU A 45 -2.07 -5.22 -1.45
CA LEU A 45 -1.95 -3.95 -0.69
C LEU A 45 -2.96 -2.85 -1.11
N THR A 46 -3.89 -3.18 -2.01
CA THR A 46 -4.98 -2.34 -2.49
C THR A 46 -5.88 -1.78 -1.40
N THR A 47 -6.05 -2.48 -0.28
CA THR A 47 -6.87 -2.03 0.84
C THR A 47 -6.18 -2.33 2.16
N CYS A 48 -5.78 -1.26 2.83
CA CYS A 48 -5.07 -1.28 4.11
C CYS A 48 -5.87 -0.46 5.14
N TYR A 49 -5.77 -0.84 6.41
CA TYR A 49 -6.42 -0.15 7.52
C TYR A 49 -5.40 0.15 8.61
N ASP A 50 -5.50 1.32 9.23
CA ASP A 50 -4.76 1.63 10.44
C ASP A 50 -5.48 1.09 11.68
N GLU A 51 -4.76 0.95 12.80
CA GLU A 51 -5.30 0.56 14.11
C GLU A 51 -6.48 1.43 14.56
N ARG A 52 -6.54 2.68 14.07
CA ARG A 52 -7.62 3.64 14.36
C ARG A 52 -8.85 3.47 13.45
N GLY A 53 -8.81 2.52 12.52
CA GLY A 53 -9.86 2.27 11.53
C GLY A 53 -9.82 3.23 10.32
N ALA A 54 -8.70 3.94 10.11
CA ALA A 54 -8.53 4.75 8.91
C ALA A 54 -8.27 3.84 7.71
N LYS A 55 -9.03 4.04 6.61
CA LYS A 55 -8.93 3.22 5.39
C LYS A 55 -7.96 3.87 4.42
N TYR A 56 -7.02 3.07 3.92
CA TYR A 56 -6.04 3.43 2.91
C TYR A 56 -6.27 2.57 1.68
N GLU A 57 -6.71 3.19 0.61
CA GLU A 57 -6.90 2.50 -0.67
C GLU A 57 -5.76 2.87 -1.61
N LEU A 58 -4.93 1.88 -1.93
CA LEU A 58 -3.84 2.03 -2.87
C LEU A 58 -4.30 1.51 -4.24
N PRO A 59 -4.27 2.35 -5.28
CA PRO A 59 -4.56 1.90 -6.63
C PRO A 59 -3.51 0.89 -7.08
N LYS A 60 -3.95 -0.15 -7.80
CA LYS A 60 -3.07 -1.18 -8.38
C LYS A 60 -1.94 -0.59 -9.24
N TYR A 61 -2.16 0.56 -9.88
CA TYR A 61 -1.14 1.23 -10.69
C TYR A 61 0.02 1.82 -9.87
N VAL A 62 -0.14 1.97 -8.56
CA VAL A 62 0.91 2.43 -7.63
C VAL A 62 1.69 1.24 -7.05
N LEU A 63 1.06 0.06 -7.04
CA LEU A 63 1.62 -1.21 -6.54
C LEU A 63 2.35 -2.01 -7.62
N SER A 64 2.32 -1.56 -8.87
CA SER A 64 2.98 -2.25 -9.98
C SER A 64 3.40 -1.24 -11.03
N GLU A 65 4.71 -1.04 -11.14
CA GLU A 65 5.28 -0.87 -12.48
C GLU A 65 5.06 -2.19 -13.25
N PRO A 66 4.76 -2.12 -14.56
CA PRO A 66 4.24 -3.24 -15.33
C PRO A 66 5.35 -4.27 -15.56
N THR A 67 5.46 -5.28 -14.69
CA THR A 67 6.32 -6.45 -14.94
C THR A 67 5.54 -7.72 -15.26
N ASN A 68 4.20 -7.68 -15.31
CA ASN A 68 3.42 -8.87 -15.67
C ASN A 68 2.33 -8.63 -16.72
N LEU A 69 2.68 -7.90 -17.79
CA LEU A 69 1.95 -7.88 -19.07
C LEU A 69 2.33 -9.10 -19.93
N VAL A 70 2.35 -10.29 -19.33
CA VAL A 70 2.42 -11.57 -20.06
C VAL A 70 1.13 -12.36 -19.81
N GLU A 71 0.04 -11.90 -20.42
CA GLU A 71 -0.86 -12.86 -21.08
C GLU A 71 -0.52 -12.77 -22.57
N GLU A 72 0.53 -13.47 -22.98
CA GLU A 72 0.67 -13.90 -24.37
C GLU A 72 -0.01 -15.27 -24.46
N SER A 73 -1.20 -15.31 -25.05
CA SER A 73 -1.84 -16.52 -25.58
C SER A 73 -2.65 -16.15 -26.81
#